data_AF-A0A8X6NB31-F1
#
_entry.id   AF-A0A8X6NB31-F1
#
_cell.length_a   1.000
_cell.length_b   1.000
_cell.length_c   1.000
_cell.angle_alpha   90.00
_cell.angle_beta   90.00
_cell.angle_gamma   90.00
#
_symmetry.space_group_name_H-M   'P 1'
#
loop_
_entity.id
_entity.type
_entity.pdbx_description
1 polymer ?
#
loop_
_entity_poly.entity_id
_entity_poly.type
_entity_poly.pdbx_seq_one_letter_code
_entity_poly.pdbx_strand_id
1 'polypeptide(L)'
;MAIWNAFILRKKKLPNIDNYDFRMNLVERILEKFHVTTPRSAKQQKLQNDCPLRLTGRHFPDLVPSTSSKKNASRKCIVCSKAKVRREIRYQCNECDAGLCVQSCFRKYLTADNL
;
A
#
# COMPACT_ATOMS: atom_id res chain seq x y z
N MET A 1 18.78 -14.89 -3.84
CA MET A 1 18.84 -16.21 -4.52
C MET A 1 17.72 -16.43 -5.54
N ALA A 2 16.44 -16.23 -5.20
CA ALA A 2 15.32 -16.51 -6.11
C ALA A 2 15.39 -15.78 -7.48
N ILE A 3 15.75 -14.49 -7.51
CA ILE A 3 15.82 -13.68 -8.74
C ILE A 3 16.90 -14.21 -9.70
N TRP A 4 18.05 -14.62 -9.17
CA TRP A 4 19.14 -15.16 -9.98
C TRP A 4 18.78 -16.52 -10.60
N ASN A 5 18.13 -17.39 -9.82
CA ASN A 5 17.63 -18.68 -10.32
C ASN A 5 16.59 -18.46 -11.43
N ALA A 6 15.67 -17.51 -11.26
CA ALA A 6 14.70 -17.15 -12.28
C ALA A 6 15.36 -16.59 -13.55
N PHE A 7 16.41 -15.78 -13.40
CA PHE A 7 17.20 -15.27 -14.54
C PHE A 7 17.89 -16.41 -15.31
N ILE A 8 18.54 -17.35 -14.61
CA ILE A 8 19.18 -18.52 -15.26
C ILE A 8 18.15 -19.33 -16.07
N LEU A 9 16.96 -19.56 -15.51
CA LEU A 9 15.88 -20.26 -16.20
C LEU A 9 15.38 -19.49 -17.44
N ARG A 10 15.27 -18.16 -17.34
CA ARG A 10 14.88 -17.30 -18.46
C ARG A 10 15.93 -17.31 -19.57
N LYS A 11 17.22 -17.25 -19.21
CA LYS A 11 18.35 -17.27 -20.14
C LYS A 11 18.48 -18.59 -20.90
N LYS A 12 18.12 -19.72 -20.27
CA LYS A 12 18.02 -21.01 -20.95
C LYS A 12 16.96 -21.03 -22.07
N LYS A 13 15.89 -20.24 -21.95
CA LYS A 13 14.83 -20.15 -22.97
C LYS A 13 15.09 -19.07 -24.01
N LEU A 14 15.73 -17.96 -23.63
CA LEU A 14 16.18 -16.90 -24.55
C LEU A 14 17.63 -16.51 -24.23
N PRO A 15 18.59 -16.83 -25.11
CA PRO A 15 20.01 -16.67 -24.81
C PRO A 15 20.48 -15.20 -24.75
N ASN A 16 19.73 -14.25 -25.33
CA ASN A 16 20.11 -12.83 -25.47
C ASN A 16 19.33 -11.89 -24.53
N ILE A 17 19.12 -12.28 -23.27
CA ILE A 17 18.55 -11.36 -22.26
C ILE A 17 19.65 -10.93 -21.30
N ASP A 18 19.82 -9.62 -21.17
CA ASP A 18 20.67 -9.03 -20.14
C ASP A 18 20.01 -9.11 -18.75
N ASN A 19 20.84 -9.23 -17.71
CA ASN A 19 20.37 -9.33 -16.33
C ASN A 19 19.72 -8.03 -15.85
N TYR A 20 20.23 -6.88 -16.31
CA TYR A 20 19.61 -5.59 -15.98
C TYR A 20 18.19 -5.52 -16.55
N ASP A 21 18.04 -5.76 -17.86
CA ASP A 21 16.73 -5.76 -18.52
C ASP A 21 15.78 -6.78 -17.91
N PHE A 22 16.26 -7.98 -17.57
CA PHE A 22 15.46 -8.98 -16.87
C PHE A 22 14.91 -8.44 -15.54
N ARG A 23 15.76 -7.80 -14.73
CA ARG A 23 15.36 -7.26 -13.42
C ARG A 23 14.40 -6.09 -13.58
N MET A 24 14.64 -5.17 -14.51
CA MET A 24 13.74 -4.05 -14.77
C MET A 24 12.36 -4.54 -15.20
N ASN A 25 12.30 -5.46 -16.17
CA ASN A 25 11.04 -6.01 -16.64
C ASN A 25 10.31 -6.83 -15.54
N LEU A 26 11.07 -7.51 -14.67
CA LEU A 26 10.50 -8.20 -13.51
C LEU A 26 9.87 -7.21 -12.51
N VAL A 27 10.55 -6.10 -12.22
CA VAL A 27 10.01 -5.04 -11.35
C VAL A 27 8.76 -4.44 -11.96
N GLU A 28 8.78 -4.05 -13.23
CA GLU A 28 7.62 -3.51 -13.95
C GLU A 28 6.41 -4.45 -13.88
N ARG A 29 6.59 -5.74 -14.17
CA ARG A 29 5.50 -6.74 -14.11
C ARG A 29 4.96 -6.97 -12.70
N ILE A 30 5.82 -6.91 -11.69
CA ILE A 30 5.37 -7.00 -10.29
C ILE A 30 4.55 -5.75 -9.96
N LEU A 31 5.03 -4.57 -10.35
CA LEU A 31 4.30 -3.33 -10.14
C LEU A 31 2.96 -3.39 -10.86
N GLU A 32 2.88 -3.68 -12.15
CA GLU A 32 1.62 -3.81 -12.89
C GLU A 32 0.62 -4.76 -12.23
N LYS A 33 1.07 -5.96 -11.85
CA LYS A 33 0.19 -6.99 -11.27
C LYS A 33 -0.37 -6.62 -9.91
N PHE A 34 0.38 -5.85 -9.12
CA PHE A 34 -0.02 -5.46 -7.76
C PHE A 34 -0.43 -3.98 -7.64
N HIS A 35 -0.22 -3.16 -8.67
CA HIS A 35 -0.65 -1.76 -8.77
C HIS A 35 -2.06 -1.62 -9.34
N VAL A 36 -2.49 -2.49 -10.26
CA VAL A 36 -3.86 -2.41 -10.81
C VAL A 36 -4.84 -3.04 -9.83
N THR A 37 -5.54 -2.14 -9.13
CA THR A 37 -6.79 -2.29 -8.37
C THR A 37 -7.62 -3.51 -8.75
N THR A 38 -7.40 -4.63 -8.06
CA THR A 38 -8.51 -5.53 -7.77
C THR A 38 -9.35 -4.88 -6.66
N PRO A 39 -10.69 -4.85 -6.76
CA PRO A 39 -11.52 -4.44 -5.63
C PRO A 39 -11.24 -5.41 -4.48
N ARG A 40 -10.49 -4.94 -3.49
CA ARG A 40 -9.95 -5.76 -2.40
C ARG A 40 -11.11 -6.34 -1.59
N SER A 41 -11.22 -7.66 -1.58
CA SER A 41 -12.07 -8.37 -0.62
C SER A 41 -11.65 -8.01 0.80
N ALA A 42 -12.62 -7.80 1.69
CA ALA A 42 -12.44 -7.38 3.08
C ALA A 42 -11.43 -8.24 3.88
N LYS A 43 -11.15 -9.46 3.43
CA LYS A 43 -10.21 -10.40 4.09
C LYS A 43 -8.73 -10.03 3.91
N GLN A 44 -8.35 -9.24 2.90
CA GLN A 44 -6.96 -8.81 2.66
C GLN A 44 -6.57 -7.52 3.42
N GLN A 45 -7.52 -6.83 4.05
CA GLN A 45 -7.29 -5.58 4.79
C GLN A 45 -6.33 -5.74 5.98
N LYS A 46 -6.08 -6.97 6.44
CA LYS A 46 -5.23 -7.24 7.61
C LYS A 46 -3.72 -7.19 7.30
N LEU A 47 -3.31 -7.19 6.02
CA LEU A 47 -1.89 -7.27 5.64
C LEU A 47 -1.29 -5.97 5.08
N GLN A 48 -2.07 -4.91 4.87
CA GLN A 48 -1.59 -3.70 4.20
C GLN A 48 -1.12 -2.64 5.18
N ASN A 49 0.02 -2.91 5.81
CA ASN A 49 0.89 -1.83 6.29
C ASN A 49 1.93 -1.42 5.23
N ASP A 50 2.12 -2.25 4.20
CA ASP A 50 3.15 -2.09 3.18
C ASP A 50 2.53 -1.79 1.82
N CYS A 51 1.75 -0.70 1.72
CA CYS A 51 1.53 -0.11 0.41
C CYS A 51 2.89 0.44 -0.06
N PRO A 52 3.52 -0.11 -1.11
CA PRO A 52 4.86 0.32 -1.54
C PRO A 52 4.90 1.80 -1.96
N LEU A 53 3.73 2.36 -2.30
CA LEU A 53 3.56 3.77 -2.68
C LEU A 53 3.25 4.70 -1.50
N ARG A 54 3.22 4.22 -0.25
CA ARG A 54 2.96 5.07 0.93
C ARG A 54 3.91 6.27 0.98
N LEU A 55 5.16 6.10 0.50
CA LEU A 55 6.22 7.11 0.57
C LEU A 55 6.41 7.91 -0.73
N THR A 56 5.83 7.46 -1.84
CA THR A 56 6.10 8.04 -3.19
C THR A 56 4.85 8.54 -3.91
N GLY A 57 3.65 8.09 -3.51
CA GLY A 57 2.37 8.55 -4.07
C GLY A 57 1.88 9.88 -3.50
N ARG A 58 1.02 10.58 -4.25
CA ARG A 58 0.34 11.80 -3.79
C ARG A 58 -0.96 11.42 -3.06
N HIS A 59 -0.88 11.16 -1.77
CA HIS A 59 -2.02 10.77 -0.95
C HIS A 59 -2.77 11.98 -0.40
N PHE A 60 -4.08 12.08 -0.67
CA PHE A 60 -4.94 13.13 -0.12
C PHE A 60 -5.90 12.59 0.95
N PRO A 61 -6.26 13.38 1.98
CA PRO A 61 -7.30 13.01 2.93
C PRO A 61 -8.69 13.06 2.29
N ASP A 62 -9.39 11.93 2.33
CA ASP A 62 -10.78 11.80 1.90
C ASP A 62 -11.70 11.45 3.06
N LEU A 63 -13.00 11.74 2.92
CA LEU A 63 -14.00 11.37 3.92
C LEU A 63 -14.32 9.88 3.85
N VAL A 64 -14.49 9.25 5.01
CA VAL A 64 -14.95 7.86 5.10
C VAL A 64 -16.37 7.78 4.50
N PRO A 65 -16.61 6.90 3.52
CA PRO A 65 -17.92 6.77 2.90
C PRO A 65 -18.96 6.29 3.91
N SER A 66 -20.18 6.78 3.79
CA SER A 66 -21.30 6.32 4.60
C SER A 66 -21.58 4.85 4.34
N THR A 67 -21.73 4.06 5.40
CA THR A 67 -22.25 2.69 5.30
C THR A 67 -23.77 2.72 5.48
N SER A 68 -24.49 1.70 4.99
CA SER A 68 -25.97 1.64 5.09
C SER A 68 -26.49 1.81 6.53
N SER A 69 -25.64 1.51 7.51
CA SER A 69 -25.96 1.59 8.94
C SER A 69 -25.62 2.95 9.58
N LYS A 70 -24.68 3.74 9.02
CA LYS A 70 -24.24 5.02 9.60
C LYS A 70 -23.90 6.07 8.54
N LYS A 71 -24.62 7.20 8.56
CA LYS A 71 -24.34 8.40 7.73
C LYS A 71 -22.94 8.97 7.97
N ASN A 72 -22.46 8.94 9.21
CA ASN A 72 -21.13 9.40 9.60
C ASN A 72 -20.29 8.22 10.08
N ALA A 73 -19.81 7.39 9.15
CA ALA A 73 -18.91 6.31 9.49
C ALA A 73 -17.55 6.87 9.97
N SER A 74 -16.99 6.25 11.00
CA SER A 74 -15.68 6.57 11.55
C SER A 74 -14.76 5.35 11.45
N ARG A 75 -13.46 5.60 11.27
CA ARG A 75 -12.40 4.59 11.29
C ARG A 75 -11.43 4.86 12.42
N LYS A 76 -10.74 3.83 12.89
CA LYS A 76 -9.67 3.96 13.89
C LYS A 76 -8.42 4.56 13.24
N CYS A 77 -7.74 5.45 13.95
CA CYS A 77 -6.42 5.90 13.52
C CYS A 77 -5.38 4.78 13.66
N ILE A 78 -4.69 4.43 12.57
CA ILE A 78 -3.61 3.42 12.63
C ILE A 78 -2.43 3.94 13.46
N VAL A 79 -2.01 5.19 13.25
CA VAL A 79 -0.89 5.80 13.98
C VAL A 79 -1.20 5.92 15.49
N CYS A 80 -2.36 6.46 15.87
CA CYS A 80 -2.72 6.54 17.30
C CYS A 80 -2.92 5.15 17.91
N SER A 81 -3.46 4.18 17.14
CA SER A 81 -3.61 2.80 17.60
C SER A 81 -2.26 2.17 17.95
N LYS A 82 -1.21 2.42 17.16
CA LYS A 82 0.15 1.95 17.46
C LYS A 82 0.67 2.55 18.76
N ALA A 83 0.34 3.83 19.03
CA ALA A 83 0.63 4.50 20.30
C ALA A 83 -0.33 4.13 21.45
N LYS A 84 -1.15 3.08 21.31
CA LYS A 84 -2.17 2.64 22.30
C LYS A 84 -3.24 3.70 22.62
N VAL A 85 -3.39 4.72 21.80
CA VAL A 85 -4.43 5.75 21.95
C VAL A 85 -5.63 5.41 21.07
N ARG A 86 -6.83 5.33 21.66
CA ARG A 86 -8.08 5.17 20.90
C ARG A 86 -8.51 6.52 20.33
N ARG A 87 -8.55 6.64 19.01
CA ARG A 87 -9.10 7.80 18.31
C ARG A 87 -9.87 7.34 17.08
N GLU A 88 -11.12 7.78 16.98
CA GLU A 88 -11.99 7.59 15.83
C GLU A 88 -11.96 8.82 14.94
N ILE A 89 -11.90 8.62 13.63
CA ILE A 89 -11.66 9.68 12.66
C ILE A 89 -12.57 9.48 11.46
N ARG A 90 -12.97 10.60 10.85
CA ARG A 90 -13.79 10.64 9.64
C ARG A 90 -13.01 10.71 8.34
N TYR A 91 -11.69 10.81 8.43
CA TYR A 91 -10.79 10.94 7.30
C TYR A 91 -9.99 9.66 7.08
N GLN A 92 -9.83 9.29 5.82
CA GLN A 92 -9.08 8.14 5.37
C GLN A 92 -8.25 8.51 4.14
N CYS A 93 -7.17 7.77 3.92
CA CYS A 93 -6.49 7.75 2.63
C CYS A 93 -7.13 6.65 1.78
N ASN A 94 -7.70 6.98 0.63
CA ASN A 94 -8.35 6.00 -0.26
C ASN A 94 -7.33 5.04 -0.90
N GLU A 95 -6.15 5.53 -1.27
CA GLU A 95 -5.10 4.71 -1.88
C GLU A 95 -4.47 3.71 -0.88
N CYS A 96 -4.30 4.12 0.38
CA CYS A 96 -3.76 3.28 1.44
C CYS A 96 -4.85 2.52 2.24
N ASP A 97 -6.14 2.79 2.00
CA ASP A 97 -7.29 2.32 2.79
C ASP A 97 -7.09 2.50 4.32
N ALA A 98 -6.45 3.62 4.70
CA ALA A 98 -5.94 3.87 6.05
C ALA A 98 -6.66 5.03 6.74
N GLY A 99 -7.21 4.80 7.94
CA GLY A 99 -7.78 5.86 8.79
C GLY A 99 -6.70 6.69 9.49
N LEU A 100 -6.66 8.01 9.26
CA LEU A 100 -5.57 8.89 9.72
C LEU A 100 -6.08 10.25 10.19
N CYS A 101 -5.50 10.77 11.28
CA CYS A 101 -5.81 12.14 11.75
C CYS A 101 -5.25 13.16 10.75
N VAL A 102 -6.09 14.10 10.30
CA VAL A 102 -5.75 15.11 9.27
C VAL A 102 -4.46 15.86 9.56
N GLN A 103 -4.28 16.36 10.78
CA GLN A 103 -3.15 17.25 11.09
C GLN A 103 -1.82 16.51 11.25
N SER A 104 -1.71 15.56 12.18
CA SER A 104 -0.42 15.00 12.58
C SER A 104 -0.14 13.60 12.04
N CYS A 105 -1.18 12.78 11.84
CA CYS A 105 -1.00 11.36 11.51
C CYS A 105 -0.89 11.12 10.01
N PHE A 106 -1.55 11.92 9.17
CA PHE A 106 -1.37 11.84 7.71
C PHE A 106 0.08 12.09 7.32
N ARG A 107 0.68 13.20 7.79
CA ARG A 107 2.10 13.48 7.56
C ARG A 107 2.97 12.33 8.05
N LYS A 108 2.86 11.96 9.33
CA LYS A 108 3.68 10.89 9.94
C LYS A 108 3.53 9.54 9.25
N TYR A 109 2.37 9.21 8.70
CA TYR A 109 2.15 7.94 8.02
C TYR A 109 2.79 7.93 6.62
N LEU A 110 2.82 9.09 5.97
CA LEU A 110 3.38 9.28 4.62
C LEU A 110 4.88 9.59 4.64
N THR A 111 5.41 10.17 5.72
CA THR A 111 6.86 10.16 5.99
C THR A 111 7.25 8.86 6.69
N ALA A 112 8.46 8.38 6.47
CA ALA A 112 8.94 7.11 7.03
C ALA A 112 9.13 7.12 8.57
N ASP A 113 8.57 8.10 9.29
CA ASP A 113 8.74 8.35 10.72
C ASP A 113 7.99 7.35 11.64
N ASN A 114 7.65 6.17 11.13
CA ASN A 114 7.15 5.05 11.94
C ASN A 114 8.16 3.91 11.96
N LEU A 115 9.42 4.22 12.29
CA LEU A 115 10.37 3.24 12.84
C LEU A 115 10.42 3.40 14.36
#